data_AF-A0A285LZI9-F1
#
_entry.id   AF-A0A285LZI9-F1
#
_cell.length_a   1.000
_cell.length_b   1.000
_cell.length_c   1.000
_cell.angle_alpha   90.00
_cell.angle_beta   90.00
_cell.angle_gamma   90.00
#
_symmetry.space_group_name_H-M   'P 1'
#
loop_
_entity.id
_entity.type
_entity.pdbx_description
1 polymer ?
#
loop_
_entity_poly.entity_id
_entity_poly.type
_entity_poly.pdbx_seq_one_letter_code
_entity_poly.pdbx_strand_id
1 'polypeptide(L)'
;MLPSESDPALLKDDPDYIPQSGYDEKVWVKKADDAVRIATKVDGWQGTLTINTALIKTKAGESKFKVSDQQIRTASQFLITLTRELGSQG
;
A
#
# COMPACT_ATOMS: atom_id res chain seq x y z
N MET A 1 0.21 -9.06 27.89
CA MET A 1 -0.16 -7.96 26.98
C MET A 1 0.85 -8.00 25.84
N LEU A 2 0.41 -8.30 24.62
CA LEU A 2 1.30 -8.29 23.47
C LEU A 2 1.75 -6.84 23.22
N PRO A 3 3.04 -6.61 22.91
CA PRO A 3 3.55 -5.27 22.65
C PRO A 3 2.73 -4.67 21.52
N SER A 4 2.35 -3.40 21.71
CA SER A 4 1.70 -2.54 20.73
C SER A 4 2.33 -2.84 19.38
N GLU A 5 1.58 -3.51 18.49
CA GLU A 5 2.06 -3.83 17.17
C GLU A 5 2.29 -2.51 16.42
N SER A 6 3.51 -2.03 16.52
CA SER A 6 3.98 -0.76 16.00
C SER A 6 3.83 -0.73 14.49
N ASP A 7 3.68 0.49 13.97
CA ASP A 7 3.70 0.75 12.54
C ASP A 7 4.90 0.02 11.88
N PRO A 8 4.74 -0.49 10.65
CA PRO A 8 5.81 -1.14 9.93
C PRO A 8 7.06 -0.25 9.92
N ALA A 9 8.24 -0.86 10.02
CA ALA A 9 9.50 -0.11 10.16
C ALA A 9 9.70 0.89 9.02
N LEU A 10 9.22 0.56 7.81
CA LEU A 10 9.27 1.44 6.63
C LEU A 10 8.35 2.68 6.72
N LEU A 11 7.39 2.70 7.65
CA LEU A 11 6.44 3.82 7.81
C LEU A 11 6.85 4.82 8.88
N LYS A 12 7.82 4.46 9.73
CA LYS A 12 8.14 5.21 10.95
C LYS A 12 8.63 6.64 10.67
N ASP A 13 9.13 6.88 9.47
CA ASP A 13 9.72 8.16 9.05
C ASP A 13 8.99 8.79 7.85
N ASP A 14 7.85 8.24 7.40
CA ASP A 14 7.10 8.76 6.24
C ASP A 14 5.65 9.13 6.62
N PRO A 15 5.38 10.42 6.93
CA PRO A 15 4.06 10.87 7.39
C PRO A 15 2.99 10.85 6.29
N ASP A 16 3.36 10.63 5.02
CA ASP A 16 2.40 10.62 3.90
C ASP A 16 1.63 9.30 3.80
N TYR A 17 2.01 8.28 4.59
CA TYR A 17 1.27 7.04 4.68
C TYR A 17 0.04 7.19 5.57
N ILE A 18 -1.14 7.05 4.96
CA ILE A 18 -2.41 7.16 5.65
C ILE A 18 -2.93 5.75 5.97
N PRO A 19 -3.21 5.42 7.24
CA PRO A 19 -3.81 4.14 7.60
C PRO A 19 -5.20 4.00 6.96
N GLN A 20 -5.48 2.81 6.45
CA GLN A 20 -6.76 2.49 5.81
C GLN A 20 -7.59 1.55 6.69
N SER A 21 -8.88 1.86 6.83
CA SER A 21 -9.86 1.01 7.51
C SER A 21 -10.55 0.04 6.55
N GLY A 22 -11.15 -1.03 7.07
CA GLY A 22 -11.97 -1.98 6.29
C GLY A 22 -11.19 -3.15 5.70
N TYR A 23 -9.98 -3.40 6.19
CA TYR A 23 -9.19 -4.60 5.95
C TYR A 23 -9.08 -5.38 7.26
N ASP A 24 -8.98 -6.71 7.16
CA ASP A 24 -8.75 -7.57 8.33
C ASP A 24 -7.34 -7.35 8.94
N GLU A 25 -6.42 -6.84 8.12
CA GLU A 25 -5.03 -6.55 8.48
C GLU A 25 -4.73 -5.07 8.39
N LYS A 26 -3.62 -4.63 9.01
CA LYS A 26 -3.22 -3.22 8.93
C LYS A 26 -2.72 -2.89 7.53
N VAL A 27 -3.28 -1.85 6.94
CA VAL A 27 -2.91 -1.33 5.61
C VAL A 27 -2.67 0.16 5.70
N TRP A 28 -1.62 0.63 5.04
CA TRP A 28 -1.33 2.05 4.87
C TRP A 28 -1.11 2.37 3.40
N VAL A 29 -1.60 3.53 2.97
CA VAL A 29 -1.52 3.96 1.58
C VAL A 29 -0.93 5.36 1.51
N LYS A 30 0.08 5.52 0.66
CA LYS A 30 0.65 6.81 0.25
C LYS A 30 0.32 7.04 -1.21
N LYS A 31 -0.43 8.10 -1.51
CA LYS A 31 -0.75 8.51 -2.89
C LYS A 31 0.19 9.66 -3.28
N ALA A 32 0.96 9.48 -4.34
CA ALA A 32 1.79 10.50 -4.95
C ALA A 32 1.43 10.65 -6.44
N ASP A 33 1.92 11.71 -7.06
CA ASP A 33 1.66 12.01 -8.47
C ASP A 33 2.14 10.91 -9.43
N ASP A 34 3.22 10.22 -9.05
CA ASP A 34 3.94 9.20 -9.82
C ASP A 34 3.57 7.76 -9.45
N ALA A 35 2.97 7.55 -8.28
CA ALA A 35 2.64 6.21 -7.81
C ALA A 35 1.67 6.21 -6.62
N VAL A 36 1.02 5.06 -6.44
CA VAL A 36 0.39 4.68 -5.18
C VAL A 36 1.24 3.61 -4.51
N ARG A 37 1.66 3.88 -3.28
CA ARG A 37 2.46 2.96 -2.46
C ARG A 37 1.58 2.40 -1.36
N ILE A 38 1.57 1.08 -1.22
CA ILE A 38 0.74 0.33 -0.27
C ILE A 38 1.68 -0.45 0.63
N ALA A 39 1.45 -0.39 1.94
CA ALA A 39 2.15 -1.19 2.92
C ALA A 39 1.14 -1.98 3.75
N THR A 40 1.52 -3.18 4.18
CA THR A 40 0.74 -3.99 5.11
C THR A 40 1.64 -4.68 6.12
N LYS A 41 1.04 -5.08 7.24
CA LYS A 41 1.68 -5.91 8.25
C LYS A 41 0.73 -7.04 8.60
N VAL A 42 1.21 -8.28 8.50
CA VAL A 42 0.45 -9.52 8.75
C VAL A 42 1.32 -10.42 9.60
N ASP A 43 0.87 -10.82 10.79
CA ASP A 43 1.58 -11.75 11.69
C ASP A 43 3.07 -11.38 11.91
N GLY A 44 3.36 -10.08 12.04
CA GLY A 44 4.73 -9.57 12.20
C GLY A 44 5.54 -9.43 10.90
N TRP A 45 5.10 -10.01 9.80
CA TRP A 45 5.66 -9.83 8.46
C TRP A 45 5.20 -8.53 7.82
N GLN A 46 6.07 -7.93 7.03
CA GLN A 46 5.80 -6.67 6.35
C GLN A 46 5.80 -6.88 4.83
N GLY A 47 4.73 -6.42 4.18
CA GLY A 47 4.60 -6.39 2.72
C GLY A 47 4.52 -4.97 2.20
N THR A 48 5.10 -4.72 1.03
CA THR A 48 4.95 -3.46 0.29
C THR A 48 4.66 -3.68 -1.18
N LEU A 49 3.78 -2.88 -1.75
CA LEU A 49 3.44 -2.89 -3.17
C LEU A 49 3.41 -1.45 -3.70
N THR A 50 3.95 -1.23 -4.90
CA THR A 50 3.90 0.06 -5.58
C THR A 50 3.19 -0.07 -6.91
N ILE A 51 2.20 0.78 -7.14
CA ILE A 51 1.50 0.93 -8.42
C ILE A 51 2.00 2.23 -9.05
N ASN A 52 2.88 2.14 -10.04
CA ASN A 52 3.38 3.31 -10.76
C ASN A 52 2.29 3.86 -11.69
N THR A 53 2.11 5.18 -11.69
CA THR A 53 1.22 5.87 -12.64
C THR A 53 2.04 6.40 -13.81
N ALA A 54 1.49 6.27 -15.01
CA ALA A 54 2.08 6.88 -16.19
C ALA A 54 1.49 8.27 -16.42
N LEU A 55 2.36 9.24 -16.71
CA LEU A 55 1.97 10.56 -17.17
C LEU A 55 2.04 10.58 -18.70
N ILE A 56 0.92 10.86 -19.35
CA ILE A 56 0.82 10.91 -20.81
C ILE A 56 0.71 12.38 -21.22
N LYS A 57 1.72 12.88 -21.93
CA LYS A 57 1.70 14.22 -22.52
C LYS A 57 1.07 14.17 -23.91
N THR A 58 0.04 14.98 -24.14
CA THR A 58 -0.63 15.11 -25.44
C THR A 58 -0.56 16.55 -25.93
N LYS A 59 -0.82 16.78 -27.23
CA LYS A 59 -0.92 18.14 -27.79
C LYS A 59 -2.03 18.99 -27.13
N ALA A 60 -3.02 18.35 -26.52
CA ALA A 60 -4.15 18.99 -25.82
C ALA A 60 -3.90 19.20 -24.32
N GLY A 61 -2.75 18.78 -23.79
CA GLY A 61 -2.40 18.88 -22.36
C GLY A 61 -1.86 17.58 -21.77
N GLU A 62 -1.62 17.59 -20.46
CA GLU A 62 -1.16 16.43 -19.70
C GLU A 62 -2.35 15.64 -19.13
N SER A 63 -2.37 14.32 -19.36
CA SER A 63 -3.32 13.42 -18.73
C SER A 63 -2.58 12.50 -17.76
N LYS A 64 -3.03 12.50 -16.50
CA LYS A 64 -2.50 11.62 -15.46
C LYS A 64 -3.45 10.45 -15.27
N PHE A 65 -2.96 9.23 -15.48
CA PHE A 65 -3.70 8.03 -15.08
C PHE A 65 -3.84 8.05 -13.55
N LYS A 66 -5.08 8.00 -13.06
CA LYS A 66 -5.37 7.94 -11.62
C LYS A 66 -5.73 6.52 -11.24
N VAL A 67 -5.02 5.97 -10.26
CA VAL A 67 -5.39 4.68 -9.65
C VAL A 67 -6.70 4.88 -8.88
N SER A 68 -7.73 4.12 -9.23
CA SER A 68 -9.03 4.21 -8.56
C SER A 68 -8.99 3.58 -7.17
N ASP A 69 -9.88 3.99 -6.27
CA ASP A 69 -9.95 3.39 -4.93
C ASP A 69 -10.25 1.89 -4.96
N GLN A 70 -11.01 1.42 -5.96
CA GLN A 70 -11.23 -0.01 -6.18
C GLN A 70 -9.93 -0.75 -6.54
N GLN A 71 -9.08 -0.16 -7.40
CA GLN A 71 -7.78 -0.75 -7.73
C GLN A 71 -6.86 -0.78 -6.52
N ILE A 72 -6.85 0.29 -5.71
CA ILE A 72 -6.09 0.32 -4.46
C ILE A 72 -6.58 -0.77 -3.52
N ARG A 73 -7.89 -0.95 -3.39
CA ARG A 73 -8.48 -2.00 -2.53
C ARG A 73 -8.08 -3.40 -2.97
N THR A 74 -8.21 -3.70 -4.27
CA THR A 74 -7.81 -4.99 -4.83
C THR A 74 -6.31 -5.25 -4.64
N ALA A 75 -5.47 -4.24 -4.87
CA ALA A 75 -4.02 -4.34 -4.68
C ALA A 75 -3.63 -4.55 -3.22
N SER A 76 -4.30 -3.88 -2.28
CA SER A 76 -4.11 -4.09 -0.84
C SER A 76 -4.48 -5.52 -0.42
N GLN A 77 -5.61 -6.05 -0.89
CA GLN A 77 -6.02 -7.43 -0.60
C GLN A 77 -5.03 -8.44 -1.18
N PHE A 78 -4.58 -8.25 -2.42
CA PHE A 78 -3.54 -9.07 -3.02
C PHE A 78 -2.26 -9.05 -2.17
N LEU A 79 -1.81 -7.87 -1.74
CA LEU A 79 -0.61 -7.73 -0.91
C LEU A 79 -0.77 -8.42 0.47
N ILE A 80 -1.93 -8.29 1.11
CA ILE A 80 -2.23 -8.98 2.38
C ILE A 80 -2.10 -10.49 2.20
N THR A 81 -2.77 -11.05 1.18
CA THR A 81 -2.73 -12.50 0.90
C THR A 81 -1.30 -12.97 0.65
N LEU A 82 -0.56 -12.27 -0.22
CA LEU A 82 0.82 -12.61 -0.53
C LEU A 82 1.73 -12.55 0.71
N THR A 83 1.56 -11.52 1.55
CA THR A 83 2.35 -11.35 2.78
C THR A 83 2.06 -12.49 3.76
N ARG A 84 0.79 -12.88 3.90
CA ARG A 84 0.38 -14.01 4.75
C ARG A 84 0.96 -15.33 4.26
N GLU A 85 0.82 -15.60 2.96
CA GLU A 85 1.30 -16.85 2.35
C GLU A 85 2.81 -16.99 2.48
N LEU A 86 3.58 -15.95 2.17
CA LEU A 86 5.03 -15.97 2.31
C LEU A 86 5.48 -16.02 3.78
N GLY A 87 4.77 -15.31 4.66
CA GLY A 87 5.06 -15.32 6.10
C GLY A 87 4.78 -16.65 6.77
N SER A 88 3.84 -17.44 6.25
CA SER A 88 3.54 -18.79 6.76
C SER A 88 4.56 -19.86 6.36
N GLN A 89 5.48 -19.54 5.46
CA GLN A 89 6.52 -20.46 4.97
C GLN A 89 7.84 -20.35 5.74
N GLY A 90 8.03 -19.31 6.57
CA GLY A 90 9.24 -19.06 7.36
C GLY A 90 9.04 -19.34 8.84
#